data_AF-A0A3B3UMR3-F1
#
_entry.id   AF-A0A3B3UMR3-F1
#
_cell.length_a   1.000
_cell.length_b   1.000
_cell.length_c   1.000
_cell.angle_alpha   90.00
_cell.angle_beta   90.00
_cell.angle_gamma   90.00
#
_symmetry.space_group_name_H-M   'P 1'
#
loop_
_entity.id
_entity.type
_entity.pdbx_description
1 polymer ?
#
loop_
_entity_poly.entity_id
_entity_poly.type
_entity_poly.pdbx_seq_one_letter_code
_entity_poly.pdbx_strand_id
1 'polypeptide(L)'
;MLWFLTLHSPSYLLPAGAAEVPDLNERLKKLINAGPCMLFMKGSPQEPRCGFSRQIVGLLKEHNIQFSSFDILSDEEVRQGLKTFSNWPTYPQLYVNGELVGGLDIVKELAESGELENTCPKAVSLEQRLKSAINQSPVMLFMKGNKEAARCGFRRLTIPHVVYWCFY
;
A
#
# COMPACT_ATOMS: atom_id res chain seq x y z
N MET A 1 -15.35 -48.20 -59.65
CA MET A 1 -14.66 -46.89 -59.72
C MET A 1 -14.97 -46.18 -58.40
N LEU A 2 -14.08 -46.32 -57.41
CA LEU A 2 -12.94 -45.41 -57.16
C LEU A 2 -13.45 -44.11 -56.52
N TRP A 3 -13.45 -43.97 -55.18
CA TRP A 3 -12.35 -43.81 -54.20
C TRP A 3 -12.10 -42.33 -53.85
N PHE A 4 -12.23 -42.04 -52.54
CA PHE A 4 -11.41 -41.13 -51.71
C PHE A 4 -11.58 -39.59 -51.76
N LEU A 5 -12.09 -39.08 -50.63
CA LEU A 5 -11.44 -38.11 -49.74
C LEU A 5 -10.43 -37.13 -50.38
N THR A 6 -10.79 -35.84 -50.39
CA THR A 6 -9.85 -34.78 -50.02
C THR A 6 -10.58 -33.69 -49.24
N LEU A 7 -10.53 -33.86 -47.91
CA LEU A 7 -10.59 -32.74 -46.96
C LEU A 7 -9.59 -31.69 -47.42
N HIS A 8 -10.08 -30.54 -47.89
CA HIS A 8 -9.24 -29.35 -47.93
C HIS A 8 -9.16 -28.83 -46.50
N SER A 9 -8.10 -29.23 -45.80
CA SER A 9 -7.68 -28.61 -44.55
C SER A 9 -7.40 -27.13 -44.82
N PRO A 10 -8.10 -26.17 -44.17
CA PRO A 10 -7.54 -24.85 -44.05
C PRO A 10 -6.37 -24.97 -43.08
N SER A 11 -5.15 -24.97 -43.62
CA SER A 11 -3.93 -24.75 -42.85
C SER A 11 -3.97 -23.34 -42.28
N TYR A 12 -4.66 -23.19 -41.13
CA TYR A 12 -4.50 -22.03 -40.27
C TYR A 12 -3.11 -22.12 -39.65
N LEU A 13 -2.20 -21.37 -40.24
CA LEU A 13 -0.96 -20.95 -39.61
C LEU A 13 -1.32 -20.35 -38.24
N LEU A 14 -1.04 -21.10 -37.18
CA LEU A 14 -0.97 -20.57 -35.83
C LEU A 14 0.30 -19.72 -35.73
N PRO A 15 0.24 -18.40 -35.49
CA PRO A 15 1.42 -17.68 -35.07
C PRO A 15 1.81 -18.14 -33.67
N ALA A 16 3.09 -18.46 -33.53
CA ALA A 16 3.72 -18.87 -32.30
C ALA A 16 3.62 -17.80 -31.20
N GLY A 17 3.24 -18.23 -29.99
CA GLY A 17 3.60 -17.56 -28.74
C GLY A 17 2.96 -16.20 -28.47
N ALA A 18 1.64 -16.14 -28.32
CA ALA A 18 1.03 -15.06 -27.54
C ALA A 18 1.28 -15.36 -26.06
N ALA A 19 2.29 -14.73 -25.47
CA ALA A 19 2.35 -14.59 -24.02
C ALA A 19 1.06 -13.91 -23.58
N GLU A 20 0.32 -14.54 -22.64
CA GLU A 20 -0.93 -13.98 -22.14
C GLU A 20 -0.68 -12.57 -21.60
N VAL A 21 -1.22 -11.56 -22.29
CA VAL A 21 -1.25 -10.20 -21.76
C VAL A 21 -2.14 -10.27 -20.52
N PRO A 22 -1.60 -10.04 -19.30
CA PRO A 22 -2.42 -10.12 -18.10
C PRO A 22 -3.60 -9.16 -18.25
N ASP A 23 -4.80 -9.62 -17.89
CA ASP A 23 -6.01 -8.81 -17.93
C ASP A 23 -5.73 -7.45 -17.26
N LEU A 24 -5.89 -6.37 -18.02
CA LEU A 24 -5.54 -5.02 -17.55
C LEU A 24 -6.26 -4.71 -16.23
N ASN A 25 -7.50 -5.18 -16.07
CA ASN A 25 -8.25 -4.99 -14.83
C ASN A 25 -7.61 -5.72 -13.64
N GLU A 26 -7.08 -6.93 -13.82
CA GLU A 26 -6.32 -7.62 -12.76
C GLU A 26 -5.06 -6.85 -12.39
N ARG A 27 -4.35 -6.32 -13.38
CA ARG A 27 -3.16 -5.49 -13.17
C ARG A 27 -3.51 -4.22 -12.39
N LEU A 28 -4.59 -3.53 -12.75
CA LEU A 28 -5.08 -2.35 -12.04
C LEU A 28 -5.50 -2.68 -10.60
N LYS A 29 -6.23 -3.79 -10.40
CA LYS A 29 -6.59 -4.29 -9.06
C LYS A 29 -5.36 -4.56 -8.20
N LYS A 30 -4.31 -5.16 -8.76
CA LYS A 30 -3.05 -5.37 -8.05
C LYS A 30 -2.38 -4.04 -7.68
N LEU A 31 -2.40 -3.05 -8.56
CA LEU A 31 -1.79 -1.74 -8.31
C LEU A 31 -2.52 -0.95 -7.22
N ILE A 32 -3.86 -0.86 -7.26
CA ILE A 32 -4.62 -0.13 -6.23
C ILE A 32 -4.55 -0.80 -4.85
N ASN A 33 -4.26 -2.12 -4.81
CA ASN A 33 -4.09 -2.91 -3.59
C ASN A 33 -2.60 -3.13 -3.22
N ALA A 34 -1.65 -2.52 -3.93
CA ALA A 34 -0.23 -2.72 -3.67
C ALA A 34 0.22 -2.19 -2.29
N GLY A 35 -0.57 -1.29 -1.70
CA GLY A 35 -0.38 -0.77 -0.36
C GLY A 35 -1.70 -0.34 0.26
N PRO A 36 -1.71 -0.08 1.58
CA PRO A 36 -2.93 0.32 2.30
C PRO A 36 -3.42 1.72 1.87
N CYS A 37 -2.53 2.55 1.33
CA CYS A 37 -2.85 3.85 0.75
C CYS A 37 -1.99 4.07 -0.49
N MET A 38 -2.64 4.18 -1.65
CA MET A 38 -2.01 4.30 -2.97
C MET A 38 -2.40 5.63 -3.64
N LEU A 39 -1.39 6.44 -3.95
CA LEU A 39 -1.55 7.73 -4.64
C LEU A 39 -1.10 7.61 -6.09
N PHE A 40 -2.03 7.74 -7.03
CA PHE A 40 -1.73 7.84 -8.45
C PHE A 40 -1.60 9.31 -8.83
N MET A 41 -0.39 9.72 -9.25
CA MET A 41 -0.04 11.12 -9.45
C MET A 41 0.85 11.32 -10.68
N LYS A 42 1.03 12.58 -11.10
CA LYS A 42 1.96 12.95 -12.17
C LYS A 42 3.34 13.21 -11.57
N GLY A 43 4.32 12.36 -11.88
CA GLY A 43 5.64 12.35 -11.25
C GLY A 43 5.67 11.54 -9.95
N SER A 44 6.61 11.86 -9.06
CA SER A 44 6.79 11.18 -7.77
C SER A 44 6.57 12.13 -6.58
N PRO A 45 6.45 11.62 -5.34
CA PRO A 45 6.34 12.46 -4.14
C PRO A 45 7.57 13.33 -3.87
N GLN A 46 8.73 12.96 -4.43
CA GLN A 46 9.97 13.74 -4.39
C GLN A 46 10.03 14.74 -5.54
N GLU A 47 9.54 14.34 -6.72
CA GLU A 47 9.57 15.14 -7.95
C GLU A 47 8.17 15.25 -8.59
N PRO A 48 7.24 16.03 -8.00
CA PRO A 48 5.91 16.18 -8.54
C PRO A 48 5.92 17.05 -9.81
N ARG A 49 5.33 16.54 -10.90
CA ARG A 49 5.30 17.19 -12.22
C ARG A 49 4.04 18.01 -12.50
N CYS A 50 3.18 18.18 -11.50
CA CYS A 50 1.94 18.95 -11.60
C CYS A 50 1.61 19.63 -10.27
N GLY A 51 1.02 20.84 -10.31
CA GLY A 51 0.64 21.61 -9.11
C GLY A 51 -0.30 20.83 -8.18
N PHE A 52 -1.33 20.18 -8.73
CA PHE A 52 -2.26 19.34 -7.95
C PHE A 52 -1.58 18.14 -7.29
N SER A 53 -0.64 17.52 -8.01
CA SER A 53 0.17 16.41 -7.48
C SER A 53 1.10 16.88 -6.35
N ARG A 54 1.64 18.10 -6.44
CA ARG A 54 2.43 18.69 -5.35
C ARG A 54 1.56 18.98 -4.12
N GLN A 55 0.37 19.53 -4.32
CA GLN A 55 -0.55 19.88 -3.23
C GLN A 55 -1.02 18.65 -2.45
N ILE A 56 -1.45 17.57 -3.12
CA ILE A 56 -1.93 16.37 -2.41
C ILE A 56 -0.80 15.71 -1.61
N VAL A 57 0.42 15.70 -2.14
CA VAL A 57 1.60 15.15 -1.44
C VAL A 57 1.92 15.98 -0.21
N GLY A 58 1.82 17.31 -0.30
CA GLY A 58 1.99 18.21 0.85
C GLY A 58 0.96 17.91 1.93
N LEU A 59 -0.33 17.88 1.55
CA LEU A 59 -1.44 17.61 2.45
C LEU A 59 -1.30 16.26 3.17
N LEU A 60 -1.01 15.18 2.45
CA LEU A 60 -0.84 13.85 3.06
C LEU A 60 0.36 13.82 4.02
N LYS A 61 1.45 14.54 3.72
CA LYS A 61 2.62 14.66 4.60
C LYS A 61 2.31 15.48 5.86
N GLU A 62 1.59 16.58 5.73
CA GLU A 62 1.15 17.43 6.85
C GLU A 62 0.30 16.64 7.85
N HIS A 63 -0.57 15.76 7.36
CA HIS A 63 -1.38 14.87 8.20
C HIS A 63 -0.68 13.55 8.61
N ASN A 64 0.62 13.40 8.34
CA ASN A 64 1.42 12.20 8.67
C ASN A 64 0.82 10.89 8.12
N ILE A 65 0.19 10.95 6.96
CA ILE A 65 -0.40 9.80 6.28
C ILE A 65 0.71 9.06 5.53
N GLN A 66 0.82 7.75 5.76
CA GLN A 66 1.72 6.92 4.96
C GLN A 66 1.01 6.48 3.69
N PHE A 67 1.66 6.71 2.56
CA PHE A 67 1.15 6.31 1.26
C PHE A 67 2.29 5.85 0.37
N SER A 68 1.96 4.94 -0.55
CA SER A 68 2.80 4.61 -1.69
C SER A 68 2.29 5.37 -2.91
N SER A 69 3.15 5.62 -3.89
CA SER A 69 2.80 6.42 -5.07
C SER A 69 3.12 5.69 -6.36
N PHE A 70 2.32 5.93 -7.40
CA PHE A 70 2.57 5.46 -8.75
C PHE A 70 2.53 6.64 -9.73
N ASP A 71 3.58 6.77 -10.56
CA ASP A 71 3.65 7.81 -11.59
C ASP A 71 2.87 7.39 -12.85
N ILE A 72 1.69 8.00 -13.06
CA ILE A 72 0.86 7.67 -14.21
C ILE A 72 1.41 8.18 -15.55
N LEU A 73 2.50 8.97 -15.54
CA LEU A 73 3.18 9.38 -16.77
C LEU A 73 4.12 8.28 -17.29
N SER A 74 4.48 7.31 -16.45
CA SER A 74 5.36 6.20 -16.82
C SER A 74 4.64 5.08 -17.57
N ASP A 75 3.31 5.00 -17.44
CA ASP A 75 2.50 3.94 -18.03
C ASP A 75 1.13 4.49 -18.49
N GLU A 76 0.97 4.61 -19.80
CA GLU A 76 -0.25 5.16 -20.41
C GLU A 76 -1.44 4.18 -20.32
N GLU A 77 -1.19 2.86 -20.32
CA GLU A 77 -2.26 1.86 -20.15
C GLU A 77 -2.88 1.95 -18.76
N VAL A 78 -2.04 2.02 -17.73
CA VAL A 78 -2.50 2.22 -16.34
C VAL A 78 -3.23 3.56 -16.22
N ARG A 79 -2.70 4.62 -16.85
CA ARG A 79 -3.30 5.96 -16.80
C ARG A 79 -4.70 6.01 -17.37
N GLN A 80 -4.93 5.41 -18.53
CA GLN A 80 -6.25 5.39 -19.15
C GLN A 80 -7.15 4.36 -18.48
N GLY A 81 -6.60 3.17 -18.17
CA GLY A 81 -7.32 2.09 -17.50
C GLY A 81 -7.91 2.52 -16.16
N LEU A 82 -7.16 3.24 -15.32
CA LEU A 82 -7.65 3.72 -14.03
C LEU A 82 -8.82 4.69 -14.15
N LYS A 83 -8.84 5.59 -15.15
CA LYS A 83 -9.96 6.52 -15.34
C LYS A 83 -11.25 5.76 -15.60
N THR A 84 -11.19 4.72 -16.44
CA THR A 84 -12.34 3.89 -16.76
C THR A 84 -12.71 2.98 -15.59
N PHE A 85 -11.72 2.38 -14.91
CA PHE A 85 -11.91 1.46 -13.80
C PHE A 85 -12.62 2.13 -12.61
N SER A 86 -12.22 3.35 -12.26
CA SER A 86 -12.80 4.07 -11.13
C SER A 86 -13.89 5.07 -11.51
N ASN A 87 -14.20 5.18 -12.81
CA ASN A 87 -15.09 6.20 -13.36
C ASN A 87 -14.70 7.63 -12.92
N TRP A 88 -13.38 7.90 -12.85
CA TRP A 88 -12.84 9.16 -12.36
C TRP A 88 -11.92 9.83 -13.40
N PRO A 89 -12.24 11.04 -13.89
CA PRO A 89 -11.58 11.60 -15.08
C PRO A 89 -10.21 12.25 -14.81
N THR A 90 -9.88 12.57 -13.55
CA THR A 90 -8.75 13.44 -13.20
C THR A 90 -7.68 12.75 -12.35
N TYR A 91 -6.51 13.39 -12.26
CA TYR A 91 -5.42 13.02 -11.36
C TYR A 91 -4.98 14.26 -10.59
N PRO A 92 -4.51 14.13 -9.34
CA PRO A 92 -4.21 12.89 -8.62
C PRO A 92 -5.44 12.08 -8.17
N GLN A 93 -5.29 10.76 -7.97
CA GLN A 93 -6.30 9.86 -7.38
C GLN A 93 -5.72 9.14 -6.16
N LEU A 94 -6.44 9.16 -5.04
CA LEU A 94 -6.08 8.48 -3.80
C LEU A 94 -6.96 7.26 -3.58
N TYR A 95 -6.33 6.10 -3.37
CA TYR A 95 -6.99 4.86 -3.00
C TYR A 95 -6.57 4.44 -1.60
N VAL A 96 -7.51 3.92 -0.83
CA VAL A 96 -7.26 3.33 0.48
C VAL A 96 -7.86 1.93 0.48
N ASN A 97 -7.07 0.92 0.82
CA ASN A 97 -7.48 -0.48 0.81
C ASN A 97 -8.18 -0.92 -0.49
N GLY A 98 -7.71 -0.41 -1.63
CA GLY A 98 -8.28 -0.71 -2.95
C GLY A 98 -9.55 0.06 -3.32
N GLU A 99 -10.06 0.93 -2.45
CA GLU A 99 -11.23 1.78 -2.71
C GLU A 99 -10.81 3.21 -3.04
N LEU A 100 -11.47 3.82 -4.04
CA LEU A 100 -11.20 5.21 -4.41
C LEU A 100 -11.75 6.13 -3.32
N VAL A 101 -10.85 6.92 -2.70
CA VAL A 101 -11.24 8.02 -1.81
C VAL A 101 -11.62 9.25 -2.63
N GLY A 102 -10.81 9.59 -3.64
CA GLY A 102 -11.09 10.71 -4.54
C GLY A 102 -9.85 11.43 -5.05
N GLY A 103 -10.07 12.63 -5.59
CA GLY A 103 -9.00 13.54 -6.04
C GLY A 103 -8.57 14.53 -4.95
N LEU A 104 -7.77 15.53 -5.34
CA LEU A 104 -7.24 16.54 -4.41
C LEU A 104 -8.34 17.26 -3.61
N ASP A 105 -9.42 17.68 -4.27
CA ASP A 105 -10.42 18.53 -3.63
C ASP A 105 -11.20 17.78 -2.54
N ILE A 106 -11.59 16.52 -2.82
CA ILE A 106 -12.20 15.64 -1.80
C ILE A 106 -11.24 15.39 -0.65
N VAL A 107 -9.96 15.14 -0.93
CA VAL A 107 -8.97 14.88 0.12
C VAL A 107 -8.73 16.13 0.99
N LYS A 108 -8.81 17.34 0.41
CA LYS A 108 -8.79 18.60 1.18
C LYS A 108 -10.01 18.74 2.08
N GLU A 109 -11.21 18.48 1.56
CA GLU A 109 -12.44 18.52 2.36
C GLU A 109 -12.39 17.53 3.53
N LEU A 110 -11.90 16.30 3.30
CA LEU A 110 -11.69 15.31 4.35
C LEU A 110 -10.63 15.74 5.38
N ALA A 111 -9.62 16.48 4.96
CA ALA A 111 -8.61 17.04 5.85
C ALA A 111 -9.22 18.14 6.74
N GLU A 112 -10.03 19.01 6.16
CA GLU A 112 -10.72 20.10 6.86
C GLU A 112 -11.78 19.57 7.85
N SER A 113 -12.47 18.49 7.51
CA SER A 113 -13.41 17.82 8.42
C SER A 113 -12.74 16.97 9.51
N GLY A 114 -11.43 16.69 9.38
CA GLY A 114 -10.68 15.79 10.26
C GLY A 114 -10.94 14.30 10.02
N GLU A 115 -11.76 13.94 9.03
CA GLU A 115 -12.08 12.54 8.71
C GLU A 115 -10.94 11.83 7.96
N LEU A 116 -10.08 12.58 7.26
CA LEU A 116 -8.97 12.03 6.48
C LEU A 116 -8.07 11.13 7.32
N GLU A 117 -7.87 11.50 8.58
CA GLU A 117 -7.06 10.78 9.56
C GLU A 117 -7.63 9.43 10.00
N ASN A 118 -8.96 9.27 9.91
CA ASN A 118 -9.65 8.03 10.22
C ASN A 118 -9.70 7.11 8.99
N THR A 119 -9.79 7.71 7.80
CA THR A 119 -9.82 6.97 6.54
C THR A 119 -8.45 6.45 6.16
N CYS A 120 -7.39 7.26 6.30
CA CYS A 120 -6.05 6.89 5.83
C CYS A 120 -5.17 6.27 6.92
N PRO A 121 -4.30 5.30 6.56
CA PRO A 121 -3.33 4.74 7.50
C PRO A 121 -2.32 5.82 7.93
N LYS A 122 -2.30 6.11 9.23
CA LYS A 122 -1.30 6.99 9.84
C LYS A 122 0.06 6.31 9.89
N ALA A 123 1.11 7.13 9.89
CA ALA A 123 2.44 6.65 10.21
C ALA A 123 2.44 6.01 11.60
N VAL A 124 2.67 4.69 11.64
CA VAL A 124 2.74 3.97 12.91
C VAL A 124 3.97 4.47 13.66
N SER A 125 3.77 5.18 14.76
CA SER A 125 4.87 5.66 15.58
C SER A 125 5.58 4.47 16.25
N LEU A 126 6.87 4.63 16.55
CA LEU A 126 7.61 3.63 17.35
C LEU A 126 6.86 3.32 18.65
N GLU A 127 6.25 4.32 19.28
CA GLU A 127 5.45 4.15 20.49
C GLU A 127 4.23 3.26 20.27
N GLN A 128 3.53 3.39 19.13
CA GLN A 128 2.40 2.52 18.80
C GLN A 128 2.86 1.08 18.53
N ARG A 129 3.99 0.89 17.83
CA ARG A 129 4.58 -0.44 17.61
C ARG A 129 4.99 -1.08 18.94
N LEU A 130 5.59 -0.30 19.84
CA LEU A 130 5.96 -0.72 21.18
C LEU A 130 4.71 -1.08 21.98
N LYS A 131 3.71 -0.18 22.09
CA LYS A 131 2.45 -0.46 22.82
C LYS A 131 1.76 -1.74 22.35
N SER A 132 1.71 -1.99 21.04
CA SER A 132 1.12 -3.23 20.51
C SER A 132 1.93 -4.47 20.89
N ALA A 133 3.26 -4.44 20.79
CA ALA A 133 4.13 -5.57 21.17
C ALA A 133 4.08 -5.87 22.69
N ILE A 134 4.00 -4.80 23.50
CA ILE A 134 3.88 -4.84 24.95
C ILE A 134 2.57 -5.52 25.36
N ASN A 135 1.45 -5.11 24.77
CA ASN A 135 0.12 -5.61 25.15
C ASN A 135 -0.21 -7.00 24.59
N GLN A 136 0.46 -7.43 23.53
CA GLN A 136 0.29 -8.79 22.97
C GLN A 136 1.08 -9.87 23.73
N SER A 137 2.06 -9.48 24.54
CA SER A 137 2.93 -10.43 25.25
C SER A 137 2.53 -10.56 26.71
N PRO A 138 2.17 -11.76 27.22
CA PRO A 138 1.75 -11.95 28.62
C PRO A 138 2.89 -11.69 29.64
N VAL A 139 4.15 -11.71 29.19
CA VAL A 139 5.33 -11.34 30.00
C VAL A 139 6.31 -10.62 29.09
N MET A 140 6.83 -9.49 29.55
CA MET A 140 7.88 -8.74 28.85
C MET A 140 9.13 -8.68 29.72
N LEU A 141 10.27 -9.12 29.16
CA LEU A 141 11.55 -9.15 29.84
C LEU A 141 12.35 -7.88 29.47
N PHE A 142 12.45 -6.92 30.38
CA PHE A 142 13.34 -5.77 30.20
C PHE A 142 14.72 -6.08 30.79
N MET A 143 15.64 -6.55 29.95
CA MET A 143 17.05 -6.71 30.34
C MET A 143 17.81 -5.40 30.15
N LYS A 144 18.47 -4.94 31.21
CA LYS A 144 19.46 -3.85 31.12
C LYS A 144 20.84 -4.47 30.94
N GLY A 145 21.40 -4.42 29.73
CA GLY A 145 22.77 -4.89 29.45
C GLY A 145 22.93 -5.66 28.13
N ASN A 146 24.17 -5.96 27.76
CA ASN A 146 24.53 -6.76 26.59
C ASN A 146 24.78 -8.22 26.99
N LYS A 147 24.60 -9.19 26.06
CA LYS A 147 24.67 -10.66 26.30
C LYS A 147 25.96 -11.11 27.01
N GLU A 148 27.04 -10.35 26.88
CA GLU A 148 28.38 -10.68 27.38
C GLU A 148 28.64 -10.24 28.83
N ALA A 149 27.74 -9.45 29.45
CA ALA A 149 27.93 -8.91 30.79
C ALA A 149 26.72 -9.17 31.72
N ALA A 150 26.04 -10.31 31.56
CA ALA A 150 24.96 -10.69 32.46
C ALA A 150 25.50 -10.98 33.87
N ARG A 151 25.38 -10.00 34.77
CA ARG A 151 25.39 -10.26 36.20
C ARG A 151 23.93 -10.62 36.57
N CYS A 152 23.76 -11.61 37.44
CA CYS A 152 22.45 -12.11 37.84
C CYS A 152 22.34 -11.97 39.36
N GLY A 153 21.57 -10.97 39.83
CA GLY A 153 21.20 -10.81 41.23
C GLY A 153 19.68 -10.75 41.38
N PHE A 154 19.07 -11.81 41.92
CA PHE A 154 17.62 -11.99 41.95
C PHE A 154 16.99 -11.29 43.17
N ARG A 155 16.04 -10.37 42.96
CA ARG A 155 15.07 -9.96 44.00
C ARG A 155 13.67 -9.89 43.40
N ARG A 156 12.75 -10.65 44.00
CA ARG A 156 11.34 -10.71 43.63
C ARG A 156 10.61 -9.51 44.23
N LEU A 157 10.11 -8.60 43.40
CA LEU A 157 9.05 -7.66 43.79
C LEU A 157 7.76 -8.06 43.08
N THR A 158 6.71 -8.27 43.85
CA THR A 158 5.36 -8.55 43.36
C THR A 158 4.55 -7.26 43.30
N ILE A 159 4.11 -6.89 42.09
CA ILE A 159 3.00 -5.94 41.85
C ILE A 159 1.89 -6.77 41.16
N PRO A 160 0.59 -6.58 41.48
CA PRO A 160 -0.46 -7.34 40.83
C PRO A 160 -0.43 -7.09 39.31
N HIS A 161 -0.36 -8.18 38.53
CA HIS A 161 -0.39 -8.26 37.06
C HIS A 161 0.88 -7.92 36.25
N VAL A 162 2.02 -7.60 36.85
CA VAL A 162 3.28 -7.43 36.09
C VAL A 162 4.44 -8.16 36.77
N VAL A 163 4.99 -9.18 36.10
CA VAL A 163 6.21 -9.85 36.54
C VAL A 163 7.40 -9.11 35.91
N TYR A 164 8.05 -8.25 36.70
CA TYR A 164 9.32 -7.63 36.31
C TYR A 164 10.45 -8.64 36.44
N TRP A 165 11.29 -8.75 35.40
CA TRP A 165 12.63 -9.34 35.49
C TRP A 165 13.64 -8.23 35.24
N CYS A 166 14.29 -7.76 36.29
CA CYS A 166 15.40 -6.82 36.20
C CYS A 166 16.70 -7.61 36.32
N PHE A 167 17.47 -7.70 35.24
CA PHE A 167 18.84 -8.23 35.26
C PHE A 167 19.79 -7.07 35.58
N TYR A 168 20.66 -7.27 36.57
CA TYR A 168 21.66 -6.31 37.07
C TYR A 168 23.06 -6.79 36.75
#